data_AF-A0A956ENL7-F1
#
_entry.id   AF-A0A956ENL7-F1
#
_cell.length_a   1.000
_cell.length_b   1.000
_cell.length_c   1.000
_cell.angle_alpha   90.00
_cell.angle_beta   90.00
_cell.angle_gamma   90.00
#
_symmetry.space_group_name_H-M   'P 1'
#
loop_
_entity.id
_entity.type
_entity.pdbx_description
1 polymer ?
#
loop_
_entity_poly.entity_id
_entity_poly.type
_entity_poly.pdbx_seq_one_letter_code
_entity_poly.pdbx_strand_id
1 'polypeptide(L)'
;RIAALQEEQIGDFQAAVATMEEILLLAPTDAGALEGQSRILRKAGDWRQLAHVLEQRIGFMDPTEAQIPLLFELSKVYGERLHESDKAIDGFLKVLEYEPDHLPTIDALEHLRRSDASVALRVVRGLLPYYRSVKDRVKEAEAMEVIANHEPDPGVRRLQLTELLDIYQRMSGREVEALRVRLSLFVTEPLDATGRARLRKEARDLEQLP
;
A
#
# COMPACT_ATOMS: atom_id res chain seq x y z
N ARG A 1 33.28 -16.46 8.72
CA ARG A 1 34.06 -15.79 9.80
C ARG A 1 34.90 -14.62 9.28
N ILE A 2 35.58 -14.73 8.13
CA ILE A 2 36.39 -13.62 7.56
C ILE A 2 35.53 -12.37 7.22
N ALA A 3 34.38 -12.55 6.57
CA ALA A 3 33.49 -11.43 6.24
C ALA A 3 32.93 -10.69 7.46
N ALA A 4 32.60 -11.41 8.53
CA ALA A 4 32.18 -10.80 9.80
C ALA A 4 33.32 -10.03 10.48
N LEU A 5 34.57 -10.48 10.31
CA LEU A 5 35.76 -9.77 10.82
C LEU A 5 36.07 -8.51 9.98
N GLN A 6 35.82 -8.55 8.67
CA GLN A 6 36.00 -7.41 7.75
C GLN A 6 34.96 -6.31 7.97
N GLU A 7 33.72 -6.68 8.34
CA GLU A 7 32.66 -5.74 8.71
C GLU A 7 33.00 -4.86 9.92
N GLU A 8 33.82 -5.36 10.84
CA GLU A 8 34.07 -4.70 12.13
C GLU A 8 35.39 -3.93 12.18
N GLN A 9 36.37 -4.22 11.29
CA GLN A 9 37.72 -3.68 11.41
C GLN A 9 38.22 -2.75 10.30
N ILE A 10 37.64 -2.70 9.09
CA ILE A 10 38.33 -2.01 7.96
C ILE A 10 37.47 -0.98 7.20
N GLY A 11 36.13 -1.03 7.30
CA GLY A 11 35.28 -0.11 6.53
C GLY A 11 35.36 -0.33 5.01
N ASP A 12 36.00 -1.41 4.57
CA ASP A 12 36.08 -1.82 3.17
C ASP A 12 34.88 -2.70 2.82
N PHE A 13 33.73 -2.05 2.67
CA PHE A 13 32.48 -2.71 2.28
C PHE A 13 32.60 -3.37 0.90
N GLN A 14 33.43 -2.85 0.00
CA GLN A 14 33.62 -3.43 -1.34
C GLN A 14 34.33 -4.78 -1.27
N ALA A 15 35.43 -4.89 -0.51
CA ALA A 15 36.11 -6.16 -0.34
C ALA A 15 35.23 -7.22 0.36
N ALA A 16 34.41 -6.78 1.33
CA ALA A 16 33.49 -7.68 2.02
C ALA A 16 32.36 -8.18 1.09
N VAL A 17 31.80 -7.31 0.23
CA VAL A 17 30.84 -7.71 -0.81
C VAL A 17 31.47 -8.67 -1.81
N ALA A 18 32.67 -8.38 -2.33
CA ALA A 18 33.37 -9.25 -3.26
C ALA A 18 33.60 -10.66 -2.67
N THR A 19 33.95 -10.73 -1.38
CA THR A 19 34.09 -12.02 -0.66
C THR A 19 32.77 -12.79 -0.62
N MET A 20 31.62 -12.12 -0.46
CA MET A 20 30.31 -12.77 -0.52
C MET A 20 29.96 -13.21 -1.94
N GLU A 21 30.26 -12.39 -2.95
CA GLU A 21 30.04 -12.73 -4.36
C GLU A 21 30.82 -13.99 -4.76
N GLU A 22 32.08 -14.14 -4.32
CA GLU A 22 32.86 -15.37 -4.56
C GLU A 22 32.20 -16.62 -3.96
N ILE A 23 31.63 -16.51 -2.75
CA ILE A 23 30.89 -17.63 -2.14
C ILE A 23 29.63 -17.93 -2.95
N LEU A 24 28.89 -16.90 -3.38
CA LEU A 24 27.64 -17.03 -4.13
C LEU A 24 27.86 -17.55 -5.56
N LEU A 25 29.04 -17.36 -6.15
CA LEU A 25 29.41 -17.99 -7.42
C LEU A 25 29.47 -19.53 -7.29
N LEU A 26 29.89 -20.04 -6.13
CA LEU A 26 29.99 -21.49 -5.86
C LEU A 26 28.69 -22.06 -5.29
N ALA A 27 27.98 -21.29 -4.48
CA ALA A 27 26.73 -21.67 -3.82
C ALA A 27 25.72 -20.51 -3.88
N PRO A 28 24.99 -20.34 -5.00
CA PRO A 28 24.08 -19.21 -5.21
C PRO A 28 22.96 -19.07 -4.18
N THR A 29 22.59 -20.17 -3.52
CA THR A 29 21.54 -20.22 -2.51
C THR A 29 22.07 -20.27 -1.07
N ASP A 30 23.37 -20.00 -0.85
CA ASP A 30 23.93 -19.95 0.50
C ASP A 30 23.30 -18.80 1.29
N ALA A 31 22.39 -19.16 2.21
CA ALA A 31 21.62 -18.20 3.00
C ALA A 31 22.52 -17.32 3.88
N GLY A 32 23.65 -17.85 4.36
CA GLY A 32 24.59 -17.11 5.20
C GLY A 32 25.36 -16.05 4.41
N ALA A 33 25.76 -16.36 3.19
CA ALA A 33 26.41 -15.43 2.27
C ALA A 33 25.44 -14.33 1.82
N LEU A 34 24.21 -14.70 1.43
CA LEU A 34 23.17 -13.73 1.04
C LEU A 34 22.79 -12.78 2.19
N GLU A 35 22.67 -13.30 3.42
CA GLU A 35 22.39 -12.47 4.60
C GLU A 35 23.58 -11.56 4.94
N GLY A 36 24.80 -12.09 4.86
CA GLY A 36 26.04 -11.33 5.02
C GLY A 36 26.14 -10.17 4.03
N GLN A 37 25.92 -10.45 2.74
CA GLN A 37 25.92 -9.45 1.67
C GLN A 37 24.83 -8.40 1.91
N SER A 38 23.60 -8.81 2.24
CA SER A 38 22.51 -7.88 2.58
C SER A 38 22.90 -6.92 3.71
N ARG A 39 23.54 -7.44 4.77
CA ARG A 39 23.98 -6.63 5.92
C ARG A 39 25.07 -5.62 5.54
N ILE A 40 26.03 -6.03 4.71
CA ILE A 40 27.10 -5.15 4.24
C ILE A 40 26.53 -4.05 3.35
N LEU A 41 25.69 -4.39 2.37
CA LEU A 41 25.08 -3.44 1.44
C LEU A 41 24.20 -2.42 2.18
N ARG A 42 23.45 -2.86 3.20
CA ARG A 42 22.66 -1.97 4.06
C ARG A 42 23.54 -0.96 4.81
N LYS A 43 24.69 -1.37 5.33
CA LYS A 43 25.65 -0.48 6.01
C LYS A 43 26.34 0.47 5.03
N ALA A 44 26.64 0.00 3.82
CA ALA A 44 27.25 0.79 2.76
C ALA A 44 26.30 1.81 2.13
N GLY A 45 24.98 1.64 2.31
CA GLY A 45 23.97 2.48 1.68
C GLY A 45 23.79 2.20 0.18
N ASP A 46 24.26 1.05 -0.30
CA ASP A 46 24.02 0.62 -1.68
C ASP A 46 22.64 -0.05 -1.78
N TRP A 47 21.61 0.80 -1.81
CA TRP A 47 20.22 0.38 -1.79
C TRP A 47 19.79 -0.39 -3.05
N ARG A 48 20.42 -0.11 -4.20
CA ARG A 48 20.09 -0.82 -5.45
C ARG A 48 20.60 -2.25 -5.40
N GLN A 49 21.85 -2.47 -5.01
CA GLN A 49 22.35 -3.82 -4.83
C GLN A 49 21.62 -4.54 -3.69
N LEU A 50 21.31 -3.85 -2.60
CA LEU A 50 20.54 -4.46 -1.51
C LEU A 50 19.19 -4.99 -2.01
N ALA A 51 18.46 -4.20 -2.82
CA ALA A 51 17.20 -4.64 -3.41
C ALA A 51 17.40 -5.91 -4.27
N HIS A 52 18.44 -5.95 -5.11
CA HIS A 52 18.75 -7.12 -5.93
C HIS A 52 19.00 -8.39 -5.09
N VAL A 53 19.80 -8.27 -4.04
CA VAL A 53 20.11 -9.42 -3.15
C VAL A 53 18.85 -9.87 -2.40
N LEU A 54 18.01 -8.95 -1.94
CA LEU A 54 16.74 -9.28 -1.29
C LEU A 54 15.79 -10.01 -2.25
N GLU A 55 15.69 -9.57 -3.51
CA GLU A 55 14.91 -10.25 -4.55
C GLU A 55 15.41 -11.67 -4.81
N GLN A 56 16.73 -11.86 -4.92
CA GLN A 56 17.32 -13.19 -5.07
C GLN A 56 16.99 -14.10 -3.89
N ARG A 57 17.14 -13.60 -2.65
CA ARG A 57 16.80 -14.34 -1.44
C ARG A 57 15.34 -14.78 -1.44
N ILE A 58 14.42 -13.88 -1.76
CA ILE A 58 12.99 -14.18 -1.88
C ILE A 58 12.77 -15.24 -2.98
N GLY A 59 13.42 -15.11 -4.13
CA GLY A 59 13.31 -16.05 -5.24
C GLY A 59 13.82 -17.47 -4.95
N PHE A 60 14.69 -17.64 -3.96
CA PHE A 60 15.16 -18.96 -3.51
C PHE A 60 14.31 -19.56 -2.38
N MET A 61 13.38 -18.80 -1.79
CA MET A 61 12.51 -19.26 -0.72
C MET A 61 11.19 -19.79 -1.26
N ASP A 62 10.60 -20.76 -0.56
CA ASP A 62 9.22 -21.17 -0.83
C ASP A 62 8.25 -20.00 -0.57
N PRO A 63 7.19 -19.83 -1.39
CA PRO A 63 6.25 -18.71 -1.31
C PRO A 63 5.30 -18.84 -0.11
N THR A 64 5.84 -18.68 1.09
CA THR A 64 5.17 -18.82 2.39
C THR A 64 5.34 -17.53 3.21
N GLU A 65 4.67 -17.46 4.37
CA GLU A 65 4.80 -16.36 5.34
C GLU A 65 6.25 -16.09 5.77
N ALA A 66 7.16 -17.06 5.62
CA ALA A 66 8.59 -16.88 5.88
C ALA A 66 9.22 -15.77 5.00
N GLN A 67 8.62 -15.41 3.86
CA GLN A 67 9.10 -14.31 3.00
C GLN A 67 8.73 -12.92 3.53
N ILE A 68 7.77 -12.79 4.46
CA ILE A 68 7.23 -11.49 4.94
C ILE A 68 8.34 -10.53 5.37
N PRO A 69 9.35 -10.92 6.19
CA PRO A 69 10.38 -9.98 6.62
C PRO A 69 11.21 -9.41 5.47
N LEU A 70 11.52 -10.23 4.45
CA LEU A 70 12.30 -9.81 3.29
C LEU A 70 11.47 -8.99 2.31
N LEU A 71 10.21 -9.37 2.06
CA LEU A 71 9.28 -8.61 1.23
C LEU A 71 9.03 -7.22 1.82
N PHE A 72 8.83 -7.15 3.14
CA PHE A 72 8.65 -5.88 3.84
C PHE A 72 9.89 -5.00 3.74
N GLU A 73 11.09 -5.56 3.99
CA GLU A 73 12.35 -4.81 3.85
C GLU A 73 12.57 -4.32 2.42
N LEU A 74 12.40 -5.20 1.42
CA LEU A 74 12.57 -4.86 0.00
C LEU A 74 11.61 -3.73 -0.41
N SER A 75 10.36 -3.81 0.03
CA SER A 75 9.33 -2.79 -0.26
C SER A 75 9.71 -1.43 0.34
N LYS A 76 10.23 -1.42 1.58
CA LYS A 76 10.76 -0.21 2.20
C LYS A 76 11.96 0.35 1.43
N VAL A 77 12.89 -0.49 1.00
CA VAL A 77 14.04 -0.05 0.17
C VAL A 77 13.53 0.60 -1.11
N TYR A 78 12.57 -0.03 -1.79
CA TYR A 78 11.97 0.54 -3.01
C TYR A 78 11.31 1.89 -2.76
N GLY A 79 10.47 2.02 -1.74
CA GLY A 79 9.71 3.26 -1.49
C GLY A 79 10.56 4.39 -0.90
N GLU A 80 11.34 4.10 0.14
CA GLU A 80 12.03 5.12 0.94
C GLU A 80 13.40 5.51 0.39
N ARG A 81 14.09 4.58 -0.31
CA ARG A 81 15.49 4.77 -0.73
C ARG A 81 15.64 4.91 -2.24
N LEU A 82 14.86 4.15 -3.01
CA LEU A 82 14.93 4.16 -4.46
C LEU A 82 13.84 5.01 -5.11
N HIS A 83 12.83 5.44 -4.34
CA HIS A 83 11.67 6.20 -4.81
C HIS A 83 10.90 5.47 -5.94
N GLU A 84 10.89 4.15 -5.90
CA GLU A 84 10.16 3.27 -6.81
C GLU A 84 8.84 2.86 -6.15
N SER A 85 7.93 3.81 -6.00
CA SER A 85 6.64 3.65 -5.29
C SER A 85 5.85 2.43 -5.76
N ASP A 86 5.83 2.18 -7.08
CA ASP A 86 5.08 1.06 -7.64
C ASP A 86 5.58 -0.31 -7.17
N LYS A 87 6.89 -0.50 -7.12
CA LYS A 87 7.49 -1.76 -6.63
C LYS A 87 7.31 -1.91 -5.13
N ALA A 88 7.40 -0.80 -4.39
CA ALA A 88 7.11 -0.80 -2.96
C ALA A 88 5.69 -1.30 -2.68
N ILE A 89 4.71 -0.80 -3.45
CA ILE A 89 3.31 -1.22 -3.33
C ILE A 89 3.15 -2.70 -3.68
N ASP A 90 3.77 -3.20 -4.75
CA ASP A 90 3.70 -4.63 -5.09
C ASP A 90 4.17 -5.53 -3.96
N GLY A 91 5.34 -5.25 -3.39
CA GLY A 91 5.87 -6.04 -2.30
C GLY A 91 5.04 -5.91 -1.02
N PHE A 92 4.54 -4.72 -0.69
CA PHE A 92 3.66 -4.52 0.46
C PHE A 92 2.31 -5.24 0.29
N LEU A 93 1.68 -5.18 -0.89
CA LEU A 93 0.46 -5.94 -1.15
C LEU A 93 0.71 -7.44 -1.07
N LYS A 94 1.88 -7.92 -1.51
CA LYS A 94 2.28 -9.32 -1.34
C LYS A 94 2.40 -9.72 0.13
N VAL A 95 2.90 -8.83 0.99
CA VAL A 95 2.88 -9.06 2.45
C VAL A 95 1.44 -9.22 2.95
N LEU A 96 0.51 -8.37 2.51
CA LEU A 96 -0.91 -8.47 2.92
C LEU A 96 -1.64 -9.69 2.35
N GLU A 97 -1.14 -10.32 1.28
CA GLU A 97 -1.64 -11.63 0.84
C GLU A 97 -1.33 -12.75 1.83
N TYR A 98 -0.17 -12.67 2.51
CA TYR A 98 0.23 -13.63 3.52
C TYR A 98 -0.36 -13.30 4.90
N GLU A 99 -0.29 -12.02 5.30
CA GLU A 99 -0.74 -11.54 6.60
C GLU A 99 -1.61 -10.27 6.41
N PRO A 100 -2.94 -10.43 6.24
CA PRO A 100 -3.85 -9.32 5.91
C PRO A 100 -3.92 -8.19 6.94
N ASP A 101 -3.51 -8.45 8.19
CA ASP A 101 -3.50 -7.51 9.31
C ASP A 101 -2.08 -7.10 9.74
N HIS A 102 -1.06 -7.30 8.89
CA HIS A 102 0.31 -6.86 9.14
C HIS A 102 0.40 -5.32 9.24
N LEU A 103 0.23 -4.79 10.46
CA LEU A 103 0.14 -3.36 10.76
C LEU A 103 1.31 -2.53 10.21
N PRO A 104 2.57 -2.98 10.26
CA PRO A 104 3.67 -2.22 9.69
C PRO A 104 3.52 -1.98 8.17
N THR A 105 2.94 -2.93 7.44
CA THR A 105 2.68 -2.79 6.00
C THR A 105 1.55 -1.81 5.74
N ILE A 106 0.48 -1.89 6.52
CA ILE A 106 -0.66 -0.96 6.42
C ILE A 106 -0.19 0.47 6.67
N ASP A 107 0.60 0.69 7.73
CA ASP A 107 1.15 2.01 8.06
C ASP A 107 2.09 2.53 6.96
N ALA A 108 2.94 1.66 6.39
CA ALA A 108 3.84 2.02 5.30
C ALA A 108 3.07 2.43 4.02
N LEU A 109 2.04 1.66 3.65
CA LEU A 109 1.16 1.99 2.53
C LEU A 109 0.39 3.29 2.76
N GLU A 110 -0.14 3.52 3.97
CA GLU A 110 -0.81 4.78 4.32
C GLU A 110 0.14 5.97 4.32
N HIS A 111 1.39 5.79 4.75
CA HIS A 111 2.42 6.80 4.63
C HIS A 111 2.70 7.13 3.15
N LEU A 112 2.89 6.11 2.31
CA LEU A 112 3.15 6.28 0.89
C LEU A 112 2.00 7.01 0.18
N ARG A 113 0.74 6.65 0.48
CA ARG A 113 -0.46 7.36 -0.01
C ARG A 113 -0.47 8.85 0.34
N ARG A 114 -0.03 9.21 1.54
CA ARG A 114 0.01 10.61 1.99
C ARG A 114 1.13 11.39 1.33
N SER A 115 2.26 10.74 1.08
CA SER A 115 3.44 11.34 0.48
C SER A 115 3.35 11.47 -1.04
N ASP A 116 2.59 10.59 -1.70
CA ASP A 116 2.42 10.56 -3.14
C ASP A 116 0.95 10.30 -3.52
N ALA A 117 0.28 11.36 -4.00
CA ALA A 117 -1.12 11.27 -4.40
C ALA A 117 -1.33 10.41 -5.66
N SER A 118 -0.29 10.21 -6.49
CA SER A 118 -0.41 9.44 -7.74
C SER A 118 -0.66 7.96 -7.48
N VAL A 119 -0.17 7.44 -6.34
CA VAL A 119 -0.37 6.04 -5.96
C VAL A 119 -1.60 5.80 -5.09
N ALA A 120 -2.33 6.87 -4.73
CA ALA A 120 -3.41 6.79 -3.76
C ALA A 120 -4.47 5.76 -4.15
N LEU A 121 -4.89 5.72 -5.41
CA LEU A 121 -5.87 4.76 -5.93
C LEU A 121 -5.42 3.32 -5.73
N ARG A 122 -4.15 3.02 -6.03
CA ARG A 122 -3.61 1.66 -5.95
C ARG A 122 -3.51 1.21 -4.49
N VAL A 123 -3.02 2.09 -3.62
CA VAL A 123 -2.94 1.82 -2.17
C VAL A 123 -4.31 1.56 -1.57
N VAL A 124 -5.29 2.45 -1.78
CA VAL A 124 -6.61 2.29 -1.14
C VAL A 124 -7.37 1.09 -1.67
N ARG A 125 -7.18 0.71 -2.95
CA ARG A 125 -7.73 -0.55 -3.49
C ARG A 125 -7.18 -1.76 -2.74
N GLY A 126 -5.88 -1.77 -2.45
CA GLY A 126 -5.23 -2.83 -1.69
C GLY A 126 -5.62 -2.87 -0.21
N LEU A 127 -5.83 -1.71 0.41
CA LEU A 127 -6.20 -1.60 1.84
C LEU A 127 -7.71 -1.71 2.11
N LEU A 128 -8.57 -1.59 1.09
CA LEU A 128 -10.02 -1.67 1.27
C LEU A 128 -10.50 -2.97 1.96
N PRO A 129 -9.98 -4.18 1.63
CA PRO A 129 -10.34 -5.40 2.36
C PRO A 129 -9.99 -5.32 3.86
N TYR A 130 -8.86 -4.71 4.21
CA TYR A 130 -8.45 -4.52 5.59
C TYR A 130 -9.37 -3.55 6.32
N TYR A 131 -9.69 -2.38 5.74
CA TYR A 131 -10.61 -1.42 6.36
C TYR A 131 -12.00 -2.04 6.64
N ARG A 132 -12.48 -2.87 5.71
CA ARG A 132 -13.72 -3.65 5.88
C ARG A 132 -13.62 -4.69 7.01
N SER A 133 -12.51 -5.41 7.11
CA SER A 133 -12.33 -6.46 8.12
C SER A 133 -12.32 -5.89 9.54
N VAL A 134 -11.64 -4.75 9.75
CA VAL A 134 -11.58 -4.07 11.04
C VAL A 134 -12.77 -3.12 11.29
N LYS A 135 -13.68 -3.00 10.32
CA LYS A 135 -14.88 -2.14 10.35
C LYS A 135 -14.56 -0.66 10.56
N ASP A 136 -13.42 -0.20 10.05
CA ASP A 136 -13.08 1.22 10.03
C ASP A 136 -13.89 1.91 8.91
N ARG A 137 -15.11 2.34 9.25
CA ARG A 137 -16.05 2.96 8.31
C ARG A 137 -15.53 4.28 7.76
N VAL A 138 -14.68 4.99 8.49
CA VAL A 138 -14.10 6.25 8.03
C VAL A 138 -13.12 5.96 6.91
N LYS A 139 -12.14 5.07 7.15
CA LYS A 139 -11.16 4.70 6.11
C LYS A 139 -11.77 3.95 4.94
N GLU A 140 -12.79 3.12 5.19
CA GLU A 140 -13.57 2.46 4.14
C GLU A 140 -14.22 3.49 3.20
N ALA A 141 -14.91 4.50 3.76
CA ALA A 141 -15.55 5.54 2.98
C ALA A 141 -14.51 6.39 2.19
N GLU A 142 -13.41 6.80 2.82
CA GLU A 142 -12.33 7.53 2.16
C GLU A 142 -11.71 6.74 0.99
N ALA A 143 -11.47 5.44 1.18
CA ALA A 143 -10.97 4.56 0.13
C ALA A 143 -11.97 4.46 -1.03
N MET A 144 -13.24 4.29 -0.72
CA MET A 144 -14.31 4.18 -1.70
C MET A 144 -14.55 5.48 -2.49
N GLU A 145 -14.39 6.66 -1.87
CA GLU A 145 -14.42 7.94 -2.58
C GLU A 145 -13.34 8.00 -3.66
N VAL A 146 -12.10 7.66 -3.31
CA VAL A 146 -10.98 7.64 -4.26
C VAL A 146 -11.24 6.64 -5.38
N ILE A 147 -11.74 5.44 -5.06
CA ILE A 147 -12.04 4.39 -6.05
C ILE A 147 -13.13 4.85 -7.01
N ALA A 148 -14.27 5.33 -6.49
CA ALA A 148 -15.40 5.74 -7.31
C ALA A 148 -15.09 6.97 -8.19
N ASN A 149 -14.20 7.86 -7.75
CA ASN A 149 -13.78 9.00 -8.56
C ASN A 149 -12.88 8.63 -9.74
N HIS A 150 -12.18 7.49 -9.66
CA HIS A 150 -11.29 6.99 -10.72
C HIS A 150 -11.89 5.82 -11.51
N GLU A 151 -13.17 5.49 -11.29
CA GLU A 151 -13.85 4.41 -11.99
C GLU A 151 -14.32 4.89 -13.38
N PRO A 152 -13.74 4.36 -14.48
CA PRO A 152 -14.13 4.77 -15.83
C PRO A 152 -15.50 4.21 -16.25
N ASP A 153 -15.92 3.05 -15.71
CA ASP A 153 -17.20 2.45 -16.08
C ASP A 153 -18.35 3.12 -15.31
N PRO A 154 -19.31 3.78 -16.00
CA PRO A 154 -20.39 4.49 -15.31
C PRO A 154 -21.30 3.57 -14.47
N GLY A 155 -21.49 2.32 -14.89
CA GLY A 155 -22.29 1.34 -14.18
C GLY A 155 -21.61 0.88 -12.89
N VAL A 156 -20.33 0.55 -12.97
CA VAL A 156 -19.52 0.18 -11.78
C VAL A 156 -19.39 1.37 -10.84
N ARG A 157 -19.13 2.56 -11.37
CA ARG A 157 -19.05 3.80 -10.59
C ARG A 157 -20.34 4.06 -9.82
N ARG A 158 -21.50 3.88 -10.46
CA ARG A 158 -22.80 4.01 -9.80
C ARG A 158 -22.96 3.03 -8.63
N LEU A 159 -22.55 1.77 -8.81
CA LEU A 159 -22.60 0.77 -7.75
C LEU A 159 -21.71 1.17 -6.56
N GLN A 160 -20.48 1.60 -6.83
CA GLN A 160 -19.54 2.07 -5.81
C GLN A 160 -20.06 3.31 -5.07
N LEU A 161 -20.61 4.30 -5.79
CA LEU A 161 -21.22 5.49 -5.19
C LEU A 161 -22.46 5.16 -4.36
N THR A 162 -23.25 4.16 -4.76
CA THR A 162 -24.41 3.70 -4.00
C THR A 162 -23.96 3.08 -2.68
N GLU A 163 -22.96 2.20 -2.72
CA GLU A 163 -22.38 1.58 -1.52
C GLU A 163 -21.74 2.64 -0.59
N LEU A 164 -21.04 3.62 -1.15
CA LEU A 164 -20.45 4.72 -0.39
C LEU A 164 -21.50 5.58 0.32
N LEU A 165 -22.59 5.92 -0.39
CA LEU A 165 -23.71 6.66 0.20
C LEU A 165 -24.30 5.92 1.40
N ASP A 166 -24.44 4.60 1.26
CA ASP A 166 -24.93 3.70 2.27
C ASP A 166 -24.04 3.70 3.53
N ILE A 167 -22.72 3.85 3.37
CA ILE A 167 -21.79 3.99 4.50
C ILE A 167 -22.00 5.33 5.19
N TYR A 168 -22.01 6.44 4.44
CA TYR A 168 -22.18 7.77 5.04
C TYR A 168 -23.51 7.94 5.77
N GLN A 169 -24.61 7.38 5.24
CA GLN A 169 -25.92 7.44 5.90
C GLN A 169 -25.97 6.74 7.25
N ARG A 170 -25.07 5.78 7.49
CA ARG A 170 -24.97 5.07 8.77
C ARG A 170 -24.03 5.76 9.75
N MET A 171 -23.30 6.79 9.31
CA MET A 171 -22.36 7.56 10.12
C MET A 171 -23.00 8.87 10.58
N SER A 172 -22.88 9.19 11.86
CA SER A 172 -23.31 10.51 12.39
C SER A 172 -22.35 11.61 11.93
N GLY A 173 -22.85 12.78 11.54
CA GLY A 173 -22.02 13.92 11.16
C GLY A 173 -21.35 13.77 9.78
N ARG A 174 -21.97 13.03 8.86
CA ARG A 174 -21.52 12.83 7.47
C ARG A 174 -22.60 13.18 6.43
N GLU A 175 -23.54 14.04 6.82
CA GLU A 175 -24.70 14.39 6.00
C GLU A 175 -24.30 15.20 4.75
N VAL A 176 -23.25 16.02 4.86
CA VAL A 176 -22.71 16.81 3.74
C VAL A 176 -22.06 15.90 2.69
N GLU A 177 -21.27 14.93 3.13
CA GLU A 177 -20.65 13.91 2.28
C GLU A 177 -21.72 13.05 1.61
N ALA A 178 -22.73 12.59 2.36
CA ALA A 178 -23.87 11.87 1.80
C ALA A 178 -24.62 12.68 0.72
N LEU A 179 -24.84 13.99 0.94
CA LEU A 179 -25.44 14.86 -0.06
C LEU A 179 -24.56 14.97 -1.32
N ARG A 180 -23.25 15.13 -1.17
CA ARG A 180 -22.30 15.20 -2.29
C ARG A 180 -22.33 13.92 -3.14
N VAL A 181 -22.31 12.76 -2.50
CA VAL A 181 -22.38 11.46 -3.20
C VAL A 181 -23.71 11.32 -3.95
N ARG A 182 -24.84 11.72 -3.35
CA ARG A 182 -26.14 11.73 -4.06
C ARG A 182 -26.15 12.67 -5.26
N LEU A 183 -25.53 13.85 -5.17
CA LEU A 183 -25.40 14.76 -6.30
C LEU A 183 -24.59 14.11 -7.43
N SER A 184 -23.50 13.40 -7.10
CA SER A 184 -22.72 12.65 -8.10
C SER A 184 -23.57 11.56 -8.78
N LEU A 185 -24.36 10.80 -8.01
CA LEU A 185 -25.30 9.80 -8.54
C LEU A 185 -26.36 10.43 -9.46
N PHE A 186 -26.88 11.60 -9.09
CA PHE A 186 -27.85 12.33 -9.91
C PHE A 186 -27.28 12.78 -11.26
N VAL A 187 -26.02 13.20 -11.31
CA VAL A 187 -25.37 13.59 -12.57
C VAL A 187 -25.20 12.37 -13.49
N THR A 188 -24.91 11.19 -12.94
CA THR A 188 -24.77 9.95 -13.73
C THR A 188 -26.11 9.40 -14.23
N GLU A 189 -27.17 9.53 -13.43
CA GLU A 189 -28.55 9.15 -13.80
C GLU A 189 -29.51 10.21 -13.26
N PRO A 190 -29.97 11.17 -14.10
CA PRO A 190 -30.88 12.20 -13.65
C PRO A 190 -32.16 11.58 -13.09
N LEU A 191 -32.31 11.65 -11.76
CA LEU A 191 -33.50 11.18 -11.08
C LEU A 191 -34.75 11.88 -11.62
N ASP A 192 -35.88 11.20 -11.54
CA ASP A 192 -37.20 11.74 -11.83
C ASP A 192 -37.55 12.97 -10.95
N ALA A 193 -38.73 13.57 -11.15
CA ALA A 193 -39.16 14.73 -10.37
C ALA A 193 -39.11 14.48 -8.84
N THR A 194 -39.34 13.24 -8.42
CA THR A 194 -39.32 12.80 -7.02
C THR A 194 -37.92 12.87 -6.43
N GLY A 195 -36.90 12.39 -7.15
CA GLY A 195 -35.52 12.47 -6.71
C GLY A 195 -34.99 13.90 -6.64
N ARG A 196 -35.36 14.75 -7.61
CA ARG A 196 -35.01 16.19 -7.58
C ARG A 196 -35.63 16.92 -6.38
N ALA A 197 -36.90 16.62 -6.06
CA ALA A 197 -37.57 17.19 -4.90
C ALA A 197 -36.91 16.76 -3.58
N ARG A 198 -36.47 15.49 -3.49
CA ARG A 198 -35.75 14.95 -2.33
C ARG A 198 -34.43 15.68 -2.09
N LEU A 199 -33.60 15.82 -3.14
CA LEU A 199 -32.31 16.54 -3.05
C LEU A 199 -32.47 17.99 -2.60
N ARG A 200 -33.45 18.72 -3.15
CA ARG A 200 -33.74 20.10 -2.74
C ARG A 200 -34.21 20.21 -1.29
N LYS A 201 -35.00 19.24 -0.82
CA LYS A 201 -35.44 19.23 0.57
C LYS A 201 -34.24 19.06 1.51
N GLU A 202 -33.42 18.04 1.27
CA GLU A 202 -32.27 17.71 2.11
C GLU A 202 -31.21 18.83 2.12
N ALA A 203 -30.95 19.48 0.98
CA ALA A 203 -30.06 20.65 0.93
C ALA A 203 -30.55 21.80 1.84
N ARG A 204 -31.86 22.07 1.85
CA ARG A 204 -32.45 23.08 2.75
C ARG A 204 -32.42 22.68 4.21
N ASP A 205 -32.62 21.40 4.50
CA ASP A 205 -32.58 20.88 5.87
C ASP A 205 -31.14 21.04 6.44
N LEU A 206 -30.09 20.89 5.62
CA LEU A 206 -28.70 21.12 6.02
C LEU A 206 -28.35 22.60 6.25
N GLU A 207 -28.93 23.52 5.48
CA GLU A 207 -28.75 24.97 5.69
C GLU A 207 -29.31 25.46 7.04
N GLN A 208 -30.16 24.65 7.69
CA GLN A 208 -30.80 24.96 8.97
C GLN A 208 -30.13 24.30 10.17
N LEU A 209 -29.05 23.54 9.96
CA LEU A 209 -28.26 22.98 11.06
C LEU A 209 -27.54 24.10 11.84
N PRO A 210 -27.47 23.98 13.18
CA PRO A 210 -26.89 25.01 14.06
C PRO A 210 -25.37 25.18 13.94
#